data_AF-A0AAE3Y710-F1
#
_entry.id   AF-A0AAE3Y710-F1
#
_cell.length_a   1.000
_cell.length_b   1.000
_cell.length_c   1.000
_cell.angle_alpha   90.00
_cell.angle_beta   90.00
_cell.angle_gamma   90.00
#
_symmetry.space_group_name_H-M   'P 1'
#
loop_
_entity.id
_entity.type
_entity.pdbx_description
1 polymer ?
#
loop_
_entity_poly.entity_id
_entity_poly.type
_entity_poly.pdbx_seq_one_letter_code
_entity_poly.pdbx_strand_id
1 'polypeptide(L)'
;MKALFYILVLLFFYSCGEADCNQVKKAYYPDEYYIFVTQSKVDLTWIKLEGYVPETSKRTSVMVHNNWGIGEDEIDYGDVILKRKGALPLTIHKKDTIITHDWYCRGKPYQ
;
A
#
# COMPACT_ATOMS: atom_id res chain seq x y z
N MET A 1 -13.77 47.85 0.98
CA MET A 1 -14.77 46.76 1.06
C MET A 1 -14.59 45.68 -0.01
N LYS A 2 -14.43 46.02 -1.30
CA LYS A 2 -14.20 45.02 -2.37
C LYS A 2 -12.94 44.15 -2.16
N ALA A 3 -11.83 44.74 -1.74
CA ALA A 3 -10.58 44.01 -1.45
C ALA A 3 -10.74 42.94 -0.34
N LEU A 4 -11.54 43.21 0.69
CA LEU A 4 -11.78 42.28 1.80
C LEU A 4 -12.55 41.03 1.33
N PHE A 5 -13.48 41.22 0.39
CA PHE A 5 -14.24 40.12 -0.23
C PHE A 5 -13.33 39.19 -1.04
N TYR A 6 -12.38 39.74 -1.81
CA TYR A 6 -11.41 38.94 -2.56
C TYR A 6 -10.47 38.13 -1.65
N ILE A 7 -10.06 38.69 -0.51
CA ILE A 7 -9.23 38.01 0.48
C ILE A 7 -9.99 36.84 1.13
N LEU A 8 -11.28 37.05 1.44
CA LEU A 8 -12.12 36.00 2.02
C LEU A 8 -12.32 34.82 1.05
N VAL A 9 -12.50 35.11 -0.24
CA VAL A 9 -12.63 34.11 -1.31
C VAL A 9 -11.34 33.32 -1.51
N LEU A 10 -10.16 33.96 -1.40
CA LEU A 10 -8.86 33.28 -1.50
C LEU A 10 -8.61 32.29 -0.35
N LEU A 11 -9.14 32.55 0.86
CA LEU A 11 -9.00 31.65 2.01
C LEU A 11 -9.78 30.33 1.85
N PHE A 12 -10.85 30.30 1.04
CA PHE A 12 -11.61 29.06 0.78
C PHE A 12 -10.90 28.10 -0.18
N PHE A 13 -9.93 28.56 -0.97
CA PHE A 13 -9.17 27.70 -1.90
C PHE A 13 -7.95 27.00 -1.26
N TYR A 14 -7.60 27.32 -0.02
CA TYR A 14 -6.47 26.69 0.69
C TYR A 14 -6.80 25.35 1.38
N SER A 15 -8.03 24.84 1.25
CA SER A 15 -8.47 23.69 2.05
C SER A 15 -7.95 22.31 1.59
N CYS A 16 -7.14 22.21 0.54
CA CYS A 16 -6.46 20.94 0.22
C CYS A 16 -5.13 20.84 1.01
N GLY A 17 -5.24 20.45 2.28
CA GLY A 17 -4.09 20.06 3.08
C GLY A 17 -3.53 18.70 2.63
N GLU A 18 -2.23 18.47 2.83
CA GLU A 18 -1.62 17.17 2.57
C GLU A 18 -2.16 16.10 3.53
N ALA A 19 -2.21 14.85 3.07
CA ALA A 19 -2.66 13.74 3.91
C ALA A 19 -1.74 13.55 5.13
N ASP A 20 -2.34 13.42 6.32
CA ASP A 20 -1.60 13.05 7.54
C ASP A 20 -1.19 11.57 7.47
N CYS A 21 0.08 11.33 7.16
CA CYS A 21 0.66 9.99 7.08
C CYS A 21 0.46 9.18 8.38
N ASN A 22 0.41 9.82 9.55
CA ASN A 22 0.18 9.13 10.83
C ASN A 22 -1.25 8.64 10.98
N GLN A 23 -2.20 9.31 10.35
CA GLN A 23 -3.58 8.86 10.27
C GLN A 23 -3.74 7.78 9.21
N VAL A 24 -3.19 7.99 8.01
CA VAL A 24 -3.30 7.06 6.88
C VAL A 24 -2.72 5.69 7.22
N LYS A 25 -1.53 5.64 7.84
CA LYS A 25 -0.86 4.37 8.18
C LYS A 25 -1.69 3.47 9.10
N LYS A 26 -2.60 4.05 9.91
CA LYS A 26 -3.47 3.29 10.83
C LYS A 26 -4.37 2.30 10.09
N ALA A 27 -4.69 2.55 8.82
CA ALA A 27 -5.46 1.61 8.01
C ALA A 27 -4.66 0.34 7.65
N TYR A 28 -3.33 0.39 7.62
CA TYR A 28 -2.47 -0.70 7.14
C TYR A 28 -1.86 -1.56 8.26
N TYR A 29 -1.86 -1.06 9.50
CA TYR A 29 -1.37 -1.83 10.65
C TYR A 29 -2.23 -3.06 11.01
N PRO A 30 -3.57 -3.02 10.89
CA PRO A 30 -4.40 -4.20 11.16
C PRO A 30 -4.19 -5.33 10.14
N ASP A 31 -3.72 -5.01 8.94
CA ASP A 31 -3.58 -5.96 7.83
C ASP A 31 -2.45 -6.96 8.06
N GLU A 32 -2.75 -8.21 7.74
CA GLU A 32 -1.85 -9.36 7.75
C GLU A 32 -2.08 -10.21 6.51
N TYR A 33 -1.01 -10.47 5.77
CA TYR A 33 -1.03 -11.30 4.57
C TYR A 33 0.06 -12.36 4.70
N TYR A 34 -0.30 -13.60 4.38
CA TYR A 34 0.65 -14.66 4.10
C TYR A 34 0.05 -15.51 2.97
N ILE A 35 0.42 -15.17 1.74
CA ILE A 35 -0.22 -15.66 0.53
C ILE A 35 0.83 -16.18 -0.45
N PHE A 36 0.67 -17.43 -0.87
CA PHE A 36 1.33 -17.96 -2.06
C PHE A 36 0.56 -17.48 -3.28
N VAL A 37 1.22 -16.74 -4.17
CA VAL A 37 0.60 -16.06 -5.29
C VAL A 37 0.36 -17.02 -6.45
N THR A 38 -0.88 -17.01 -6.95
CA THR A 38 -1.27 -17.70 -8.18
C THR A 38 -1.63 -16.74 -9.31
N GLN A 39 -2.11 -15.54 -8.97
CA GLN A 39 -2.34 -14.45 -9.91
C GLN A 39 -2.04 -13.13 -9.21
N SER A 40 -1.41 -12.22 -9.94
CA SER A 40 -1.12 -10.85 -9.52
C SER A 40 -1.62 -9.86 -10.57
N LYS A 41 -2.13 -8.73 -10.11
CA LYS A 41 -2.34 -7.54 -10.92
C LYS A 41 -1.95 -6.34 -10.08
N VAL A 42 -0.79 -5.79 -10.39
CA VAL A 42 -0.24 -4.61 -9.72
C VAL A 42 -0.31 -3.45 -10.69
N ASP A 43 -0.71 -2.28 -10.19
CA ASP A 43 -0.60 -1.00 -10.88
C ASP A 43 -0.14 0.06 -9.87
N LEU A 44 0.04 1.31 -10.32
CA LEU A 44 0.49 2.41 -9.47
C LEU A 44 -0.43 2.68 -8.27
N THR A 45 -1.69 2.25 -8.32
CA THR A 45 -2.70 2.51 -7.30
C THR A 45 -2.99 1.28 -6.45
N TRP A 46 -2.96 0.08 -7.03
CA TRP A 46 -3.45 -1.14 -6.41
C TRP A 46 -2.49 -2.31 -6.54
N ILE A 47 -2.40 -3.09 -5.46
CA ILE A 47 -1.87 -4.45 -5.45
C ILE A 47 -3.06 -5.39 -5.31
N LYS A 48 -3.30 -6.23 -6.34
CA LYS A 48 -4.35 -7.27 -6.32
C LYS A 48 -3.68 -8.62 -6.45
N LEU A 49 -3.94 -9.50 -5.48
CA LEU A 49 -3.34 -10.83 -5.39
C LEU A 49 -4.43 -11.87 -5.19
N GLU A 50 -4.30 -13.00 -5.88
CA GLU A 50 -5.08 -14.20 -5.64
C GLU A 50 -4.16 -15.39 -5.40
N GLY A 51 -4.54 -16.25 -4.48
CA GLY A 51 -3.68 -17.34 -4.07
C GLY A 51 -4.26 -18.19 -2.96
N TYR A 52 -3.37 -18.75 -2.16
CA TYR A 52 -3.74 -19.53 -0.98
C TYR A 52 -2.81 -19.24 0.19
N VAL A 53 -3.32 -19.43 1.40
CA VAL A 53 -2.52 -19.40 2.63
C VAL A 53 -1.68 -20.67 2.70
N PRO A 54 -0.33 -20.60 2.69
CA PRO A 54 0.53 -21.77 2.57
C PRO A 54 0.27 -22.91 3.58
N GLU A 55 -0.02 -22.60 4.84
CA GLU A 55 -0.22 -23.63 5.89
C GLU A 55 -1.54 -24.36 5.76
N THR A 56 -2.57 -23.69 5.25
CA THR A 56 -3.95 -24.22 5.25
C THR A 56 -4.44 -24.58 3.86
N SER A 57 -3.71 -24.19 2.81
CA SER A 57 -4.13 -24.28 1.41
C SER A 57 -5.49 -23.61 1.11
N LYS A 58 -5.99 -22.78 2.04
CA LYS A 58 -7.25 -22.05 1.87
C LYS A 58 -7.07 -20.94 0.85
N ARG A 59 -7.94 -20.88 -0.17
CA ARG A 59 -7.96 -19.78 -1.13
C ARG A 59 -8.20 -18.45 -0.43
N THR A 60 -7.48 -17.42 -0.87
CA THR A 60 -7.57 -16.06 -0.35
C THR A 60 -7.25 -15.06 -1.45
N SER A 61 -7.68 -13.81 -1.26
CA SER A 61 -7.35 -12.69 -2.13
C SER A 61 -7.08 -11.44 -1.31
N VAL A 62 -6.22 -10.57 -1.86
CA VAL A 62 -5.86 -9.28 -1.26
C VAL A 62 -6.05 -8.21 -2.32
N MET A 63 -6.70 -7.11 -1.96
CA MET A 63 -6.72 -5.88 -2.75
C MET A 63 -6.43 -4.72 -1.82
N VAL A 64 -5.28 -4.07 -2.02
CA VAL A 64 -4.79 -2.99 -1.17
C VAL A 64 -4.14 -1.91 -2.02
N HIS A 65 -4.15 -0.66 -1.54
CA HIS A 65 -3.45 0.42 -2.22
C HIS A 65 -1.94 0.15 -2.29
N ASN A 66 -1.31 0.49 -3.41
CA ASN A 66 0.12 0.29 -3.65
C ASN A 66 0.98 1.35 -2.95
N ASN A 67 0.89 1.41 -1.63
CA ASN A 67 1.75 2.25 -0.82
C ASN A 67 3.15 1.67 -0.64
N TRP A 68 3.54 0.62 -1.34
CA TRP A 68 4.89 0.05 -1.28
C TRP A 68 5.71 0.31 -2.54
N GLY A 69 5.10 0.95 -3.54
CA GLY A 69 5.75 1.24 -4.81
C GLY A 69 6.16 -0.01 -5.58
N ILE A 70 5.41 -1.11 -5.41
CA ILE A 70 5.67 -2.38 -6.09
C ILE A 70 5.33 -2.21 -7.58
N GLY A 71 6.25 -2.59 -8.46
CA GLY A 71 6.07 -2.58 -9.91
C GLY A 71 5.17 -3.69 -10.42
N GLU A 72 4.69 -3.54 -11.66
CA GLU A 72 3.77 -4.50 -12.30
C GLU A 72 4.38 -5.90 -12.44
N ASP A 73 5.68 -5.98 -12.66
CA ASP A 73 6.43 -7.22 -12.92
C ASP A 73 7.20 -7.74 -11.67
N GLU A 74 6.96 -7.17 -10.49
CA GLU A 74 7.72 -7.56 -9.28
C GLU A 74 7.13 -8.77 -8.56
N ILE A 75 5.88 -9.17 -8.84
CA ILE A 75 5.21 -10.30 -8.20
C ILE A 75 4.80 -11.33 -9.24
N ASP A 76 5.41 -12.51 -9.14
CA ASP A 76 5.19 -13.61 -10.08
C ASP A 76 4.37 -14.74 -9.45
N TYR A 77 3.88 -15.64 -10.32
CA TYR A 77 3.36 -16.93 -9.87
C TYR A 77 4.42 -17.67 -9.03
N GLY A 78 4.02 -18.14 -7.85
CA GLY A 78 4.88 -18.89 -6.96
C GLY A 78 5.62 -18.07 -5.91
N ASP A 79 5.57 -16.74 -5.99
CA ASP A 79 6.07 -15.87 -4.93
C ASP A 79 5.18 -15.97 -3.68
N VAL A 80 5.77 -15.70 -2.52
CA VAL A 80 5.02 -15.59 -1.26
C VAL A 80 5.05 -14.16 -0.77
N ILE A 81 3.88 -13.55 -0.59
CA ILE A 81 3.74 -12.20 -0.05
C ILE A 81 3.45 -12.28 1.44
N LEU A 82 4.29 -11.59 2.21
CA LEU A 82 4.20 -11.51 3.67
C LEU A 82 4.01 -10.06 4.11
N LYS A 83 2.94 -9.82 4.86
CA LYS A 83 2.68 -8.60 5.61
C LYS A 83 2.34 -8.99 7.04
N ARG A 84 3.07 -8.50 8.02
CA ARG A 84 2.78 -8.78 9.44
C ARG A 84 1.82 -7.74 10.01
N LYS A 85 0.91 -8.20 10.87
CA LYS A 85 0.08 -7.31 11.69
C LYS A 85 0.96 -6.41 12.56
N GLY A 86 0.62 -5.12 12.64
CA GLY A 86 1.35 -4.13 13.43
C GLY A 86 2.67 -3.65 12.81
N ALA A 87 3.07 -4.19 11.66
CA ALA A 87 4.20 -3.68 10.88
C ALA A 87 3.69 -2.93 9.63
N LEU A 88 4.53 -2.11 9.00
CA LEU A 88 4.23 -1.48 7.70
C LEU A 88 4.92 -2.17 6.51
N PRO A 89 6.16 -2.69 6.61
CA PRO A 89 6.82 -3.32 5.47
C PRO A 89 6.04 -4.50 4.88
N LEU A 90 6.12 -4.65 3.56
CA LEU A 90 5.60 -5.79 2.79
C LEU A 90 6.80 -6.51 2.17
N THR A 91 6.82 -7.83 2.30
CA THR A 91 7.94 -8.67 1.83
C THR A 91 7.48 -9.62 0.75
N ILE A 92 8.27 -9.72 -0.32
CA ILE A 92 8.12 -10.66 -1.42
C ILE A 92 9.21 -11.71 -1.26
N HIS A 93 8.81 -12.94 -0.96
CA HIS A 93 9.70 -14.10 -0.96
C HIS A 93 9.67 -14.70 -2.35
N LYS A 94 10.77 -14.49 -3.09
CA LYS A 94 11.02 -15.13 -4.38
C LYS A 94 11.72 -16.46 -4.16
N LYS A 95 11.88 -17.23 -5.24
CA LYS A 95 12.55 -18.54 -5.20
C LYS A 95 13.98 -18.50 -4.62
N ASP A 96 14.73 -17.43 -4.93
CA ASP A 96 16.15 -17.29 -4.63
C ASP A 96 16.49 -16.01 -3.84
N THR A 97 15.53 -15.12 -3.63
CA THR A 97 15.75 -13.85 -2.94
C THR A 97 14.54 -13.41 -2.12
N ILE A 98 14.77 -12.46 -1.22
CA ILE A 98 13.72 -11.81 -0.42
C ILE A 98 13.83 -10.30 -0.65
N ILE A 99 12.72 -9.69 -1.05
CA ILE A 99 12.62 -8.26 -1.31
C ILE A 99 11.68 -7.67 -0.25
N THR A 100 12.12 -6.63 0.47
CA THR A 100 11.30 -5.92 1.45
C THR A 100 11.09 -4.49 0.97
N HIS A 101 9.83 -4.09 0.84
CA HIS A 101 9.45 -2.72 0.51
C HIS A 101 9.01 -1.98 1.77
N ASP A 102 9.53 -0.77 1.92
CA ASP A 102 9.03 0.20 2.89
C ASP A 102 7.64 0.70 2.46
N TRP A 103 6.84 1.13 3.43
CA TRP A 103 5.57 1.79 3.15
C TRP A 103 5.83 3.28 2.88
N TYR A 104 5.22 3.81 1.84
CA TYR A 104 5.38 5.16 1.34
C TYR A 104 4.18 6.03 1.67
N CYS A 105 4.47 7.29 2.00
CA CYS A 105 3.49 8.36 2.08
C CYS A 105 4.08 9.63 1.50
N ARG A 106 3.28 10.36 0.71
CA ARG A 106 3.72 11.57 0.00
C ARG A 106 5.02 11.34 -0.81
N GLY A 107 5.12 10.16 -1.44
CA GLY A 107 6.26 9.79 -2.29
C GLY A 107 7.57 9.50 -1.56
N LYS A 108 7.56 9.32 -0.24
CA LYS A 108 8.75 8.98 0.56
C LYS A 108 8.52 7.76 1.44
N PRO A 109 9.55 6.93 1.68
CA PRO A 109 9.49 5.90 2.71
C PRO A 109 9.13 6.52 4.06
N TYR A 110 8.19 5.89 4.77
CA TYR A 110 7.83 6.28 6.13
C TYR A 110 8.81 5.61 7.11
N GLN A 111 9.63 6.44 7.76
CA GLN A 111 10.55 6.05 8.83
C GLN A 111 9.99 6.48 10.19
#